data_AF-A0A382PXJ6-F1
#
_entry.id   AF-A0A382PXJ6-F1
#
_cell.length_a   1.000
_cell.length_b   1.000
_cell.length_c   1.000
_cell.angle_alpha   90.00
_cell.angle_beta   90.00
_cell.angle_gamma   90.00
#
_symmetry.space_group_name_H-M   'P 1'
#
loop_
_entity.id
_entity.type
_entity.pdbx_description
1 polymer ?
#
loop_
_entity_poly.entity_id
_entity_poly.type
_entity_poly.pdbx_seq_one_letter_code
_entity_poly.pdbx_strand_id
1 'polypeptide(L)'
;MSQNDSSAAASGGPHSTGPDGLRKRLIEIEEELAQIFYELVHKRRNSTGVDGKTPDNSALDLSLHLGNPEVKSSAAAASFLEAQLKRQAEEVADRSAVFPTGKVYCHWCRSFECPHSEPSTPRQAFAGYSPTGQPEWIELTSILLQRKDPRIDLLHRRNPATLT
;
A
#
# COMPACT_ATOMS: atom_id res chain seq x y z
N MET A 1 69.12 -17.86 -8.39
CA MET A 1 68.86 -18.75 -7.24
C MET A 1 68.39 -17.87 -6.09
N SER A 2 67.09 -17.89 -5.75
CA SER A 2 66.50 -18.65 -4.61
C SER A 2 66.67 -17.85 -3.31
N GLN A 3 65.70 -17.57 -2.42
CA GLN A 3 64.30 -17.92 -2.12
C GLN A 3 63.81 -16.81 -1.13
N ASN A 4 62.58 -16.27 -1.23
CA ASN A 4 61.36 -16.64 -0.47
C ASN A 4 61.29 -16.10 0.98
N ASP A 5 60.34 -15.20 1.26
CA ASP A 5 59.52 -15.08 2.51
C ASP A 5 58.46 -13.98 2.29
N SER A 6 57.17 -14.30 2.14
CA SER A 6 56.18 -14.67 3.16
C SER A 6 55.48 -13.47 3.82
N SER A 7 54.16 -13.42 3.57
CA SER A 7 53.09 -13.09 4.52
C SER A 7 52.52 -11.66 4.60
N ALA A 8 51.24 -11.65 4.22
CA ALA A 8 50.17 -10.70 4.49
C ALA A 8 50.13 -10.08 5.90
N ALA A 9 49.61 -8.85 5.95
CA ALA A 9 48.84 -8.36 7.08
C ALA A 9 47.61 -7.62 6.55
N ALA A 10 46.52 -8.37 6.41
CA ALA A 10 45.18 -7.81 6.48
C ALA A 10 44.95 -7.34 7.92
N SER A 11 44.57 -6.08 8.09
CA SER A 11 44.11 -5.57 9.39
C SER A 11 42.93 -4.64 9.17
N GLY A 12 41.83 -5.23 8.68
CA GLY A 12 40.49 -4.72 8.95
C GLY A 12 40.11 -5.17 10.36
N GLY A 13 40.24 -4.26 11.32
CA GLY A 13 40.00 -4.55 12.74
C GLY A 13 38.56 -4.99 13.02
N PRO A 14 38.35 -5.85 14.03
CA PRO A 14 37.03 -6.37 14.41
C PRO A 14 36.18 -5.24 15.01
N HIS A 15 34.96 -5.08 14.50
CA HIS A 15 33.96 -4.16 15.03
C HIS A 15 33.77 -4.39 16.53
N SER A 16 34.01 -3.35 17.32
CA SER A 16 33.74 -3.28 18.76
C SER A 16 32.25 -3.52 19.03
N THR A 17 31.88 -4.74 19.40
CA THR A 17 30.51 -5.13 19.73
C THR A 17 30.33 -5.19 21.24
N GLY A 18 30.33 -4.03 21.88
CA GLY A 18 29.71 -3.88 23.20
C GLY A 18 28.17 -3.99 23.08
N PRO A 19 27.43 -4.31 24.16
CA PRO A 19 25.97 -4.37 24.16
C PRO A 19 25.32 -3.06 23.66
N ASP A 20 25.95 -1.91 23.92
CA ASP A 20 25.52 -0.60 23.43
C ASP A 20 25.71 -0.44 21.92
N GLY A 21 26.75 -1.04 21.34
CA GLY A 21 27.00 -1.02 19.90
C GLY A 21 25.99 -1.85 19.11
N LEU A 22 25.53 -2.97 19.68
CA LEU A 22 24.46 -3.78 19.09
C LEU A 22 23.10 -3.06 19.14
N ARG A 23 22.77 -2.45 20.28
CA ARG A 23 21.54 -1.65 20.40
C ARG A 23 21.54 -0.49 19.41
N LYS A 24 22.66 0.22 19.28
CA LYS A 24 22.78 1.32 18.31
C LYS A 24 22.55 0.85 16.87
N ARG A 25 23.16 -0.27 16.46
CA ARG A 25 22.93 -0.86 15.12
C ARG A 25 21.48 -1.28 14.89
N LEU A 26 20.80 -1.81 15.90
CA LEU A 26 19.39 -2.19 15.77
C LEU A 26 18.49 -0.97 15.54
N ILE A 27 18.77 0.14 16.21
CA ILE A 27 18.06 1.42 15.99
C ILE A 27 18.28 1.92 14.57
N GLU A 28 19.53 1.91 14.09
CA GLU A 28 19.86 2.32 12.71
C GLU A 28 19.12 1.46 11.67
N ILE A 29 19.05 0.13 11.86
CA ILE A 29 18.31 -0.77 10.96
C ILE A 29 16.80 -0.48 11.00
N GLU A 30 16.24 -0.20 12.18
CA GLU A 30 14.82 0.17 12.32
C GLU A 30 14.51 1.48 11.60
N GLU A 31 15.37 2.49 11.73
CA GLU A 31 15.26 3.76 11.01
C GLU A 31 15.36 3.58 9.50
N GLU A 32 16.30 2.77 9.00
CA GLU A 32 16.43 2.46 7.57
C GLU A 32 15.19 1.74 7.02
N LEU A 33 14.66 0.76 7.77
CA LEU A 33 13.43 0.06 7.38
C LEU A 33 12.23 1.01 7.36
N ALA A 34 12.13 1.91 8.33
CA ALA A 34 11.08 2.92 8.37
C ALA A 34 11.19 3.89 7.17
N GLN A 35 12.39 4.34 6.84
CA GLN A 35 12.68 5.20 5.69
C GLN A 35 12.19 4.53 4.38
N ILE A 36 12.62 3.29 4.13
CA ILE A 36 12.22 2.53 2.93
C ILE A 36 10.69 2.33 2.90
N PHE A 37 10.09 2.00 4.04
CA PHE A 37 8.65 1.79 4.14
C PHE A 37 7.86 3.05 3.77
N TYR A 38 8.20 4.20 4.36
CA TYR A 38 7.50 5.45 4.08
C TYR A 38 7.76 5.94 2.65
N GLU A 39 8.93 5.71 2.08
CA GLU A 39 9.18 5.96 0.65
C GLU A 39 8.24 5.14 -0.25
N LEU A 40 7.99 3.87 0.07
CA LEU A 40 7.02 3.03 -0.66
C LEU A 40 5.59 3.54 -0.49
N VAL A 41 5.19 3.97 0.72
CA VAL A 41 3.88 4.58 0.98
C VAL A 41 3.68 5.85 0.15
N HIS A 42 4.68 6.73 0.13
CA HIS A 42 4.65 7.96 -0.66
C HIS A 42 4.59 7.67 -2.17
N LYS A 43 5.40 6.73 -2.65
CA LYS A 43 5.40 6.30 -4.06
C LYS A 43 4.04 5.75 -4.47
N ARG A 44 3.42 4.92 -3.61
CA ARG A 44 2.08 4.38 -3.84
C ARG A 44 1.06 5.51 -3.91
N ARG A 45 1.05 6.44 -2.96
CA ARG A 45 0.12 7.59 -3.00
C ARG A 45 0.25 8.42 -4.26
N ASN A 46 1.47 8.80 -4.61
CA ASN A 46 1.74 9.57 -5.82
C ASN A 46 1.28 8.83 -7.09
N SER A 47 1.38 7.49 -7.11
CA SER A 47 0.89 6.69 -8.24
C SER A 47 -0.64 6.57 -8.31
N THR A 48 -1.31 6.71 -7.17
CA THR A 48 -2.77 6.64 -7.09
C THR A 48 -3.43 8.01 -7.25
N GLY A 49 -2.77 9.10 -6.87
CA GLY A 49 -3.36 10.45 -6.87
C GLY A 49 -4.31 10.74 -5.71
N VAL A 50 -4.43 9.84 -4.69
CA VAL A 50 -5.25 10.14 -3.51
C VAL A 50 -4.49 11.01 -2.53
N ASP A 51 -5.14 12.07 -2.06
CA ASP A 51 -4.76 12.74 -0.83
C ASP A 51 -5.06 11.84 0.38
N GLY A 52 -4.18 11.84 1.37
CA GLY A 52 -4.36 11.08 2.60
C GLY A 52 -3.34 11.50 3.65
N LYS A 53 -3.69 11.36 4.93
CA LYS A 53 -2.72 11.64 6.01
C LYS A 53 -1.78 10.45 6.17
N THR A 54 -0.47 10.64 6.04
CA THR A 54 0.48 9.57 6.40
C THR A 54 0.38 9.38 7.91
N PRO A 55 0.14 8.15 8.40
CA PRO A 55 0.13 7.93 9.84
C PRO A 55 1.52 8.23 10.41
N ASP A 56 1.56 8.83 11.59
CA ASP A 56 2.82 9.19 12.25
C ASP A 56 3.60 7.93 12.69
N ASN A 57 2.89 6.83 12.96
CA ASN A 57 3.44 5.52 13.30
C ASN A 57 2.65 4.40 12.59
N SER A 58 3.36 3.39 12.07
CA SER A 58 2.76 2.19 11.48
C SER A 58 3.36 0.94 12.12
N ALA A 59 2.52 0.08 12.70
CA ALA A 59 2.96 -1.23 13.17
C ALA A 59 3.02 -2.21 11.99
N LEU A 60 4.18 -2.83 11.80
CA LEU A 60 4.44 -3.79 10.73
C LEU A 60 4.76 -5.15 11.33
N ASP A 61 4.13 -6.21 10.82
CA ASP A 61 4.51 -7.59 11.11
C ASP A 61 5.34 -8.11 9.93
N LEU A 62 6.65 -8.26 10.13
CA LEU A 62 7.60 -8.65 9.10
C LEU A 62 8.20 -10.02 9.41
N SER A 63 8.04 -10.95 8.48
CA SER A 63 8.73 -12.24 8.52
C SER A 63 10.13 -12.08 7.94
N LEU A 64 11.13 -12.06 8.82
CA LEU A 64 12.55 -11.94 8.46
C LEU A 64 13.21 -13.32 8.35
N HIS A 65 13.69 -13.66 7.16
CA HIS A 65 14.53 -14.83 6.95
C HIS A 65 16.01 -14.43 7.06
N LEU A 66 16.57 -14.56 8.27
CA LEU A 66 17.96 -14.25 8.53
C LEU A 66 18.83 -15.46 8.15
N GLY A 67 19.59 -15.33 7.06
CA GLY A 67 20.64 -16.28 6.70
C GLY A 67 21.87 -16.11 7.58
N ASN A 68 22.60 -17.19 7.84
CA ASN A 68 23.92 -17.09 8.49
C ASN A 68 24.84 -16.21 7.61
N PRO A 69 25.41 -15.10 8.13
CA PRO A 69 26.28 -14.22 7.35
C PRO A 69 27.54 -14.90 6.79
N GLU A 70 27.97 -16.02 7.37
CA GLU A 70 29.12 -16.80 6.88
C GLU A 70 28.82 -17.62 5.63
N VAL A 71 27.53 -17.83 5.33
CA VAL A 71 27.07 -18.51 4.12
C VAL A 71 26.47 -17.45 3.22
N LYS A 72 26.98 -17.29 1.99
CA LYS A 72 26.50 -16.28 1.02
C LYS A 72 24.97 -16.25 1.00
N SER A 73 24.43 -15.15 1.54
CA SER A 73 22.99 -14.92 1.60
C SER A 73 22.41 -14.89 0.19
N SER A 74 21.25 -15.51 0.00
CA SER A 74 20.60 -15.59 -1.30
C SER A 74 19.78 -14.32 -1.57
N ALA A 75 19.81 -13.83 -2.81
CA ALA A 75 19.00 -12.68 -3.25
C ALA A 75 17.47 -12.89 -3.05
N ALA A 76 17.03 -14.14 -2.85
CA ALA A 76 15.63 -14.46 -2.61
C ALA A 76 15.10 -13.96 -1.24
N ALA A 77 15.96 -13.82 -0.23
CA ALA A 77 15.55 -13.26 1.07
C ALA A 77 15.26 -11.75 0.97
N ALA A 78 16.07 -11.03 0.17
CA ALA A 78 15.89 -9.60 -0.06
C ALA A 78 14.59 -9.31 -0.83
N SER A 79 14.29 -10.09 -1.88
CA SER A 79 13.06 -9.92 -2.67
C SER A 79 11.78 -10.23 -1.86
N PHE A 80 11.85 -11.17 -0.93
CA PHE A 80 10.72 -11.49 -0.05
C PHE A 80 10.41 -10.36 0.94
N LEU A 81 11.45 -9.76 1.55
CA LEU A 81 11.28 -8.60 2.43
C LEU A 81 10.74 -7.38 1.66
N GLU A 82 11.28 -7.10 0.48
CA GLU A 82 10.79 -6.02 -0.38
C GLU A 82 9.31 -6.20 -0.74
N ALA A 83 8.90 -7.42 -1.12
CA ALA A 83 7.51 -7.72 -1.44
C ALA A 83 6.57 -7.53 -0.23
N GLN A 84 6.99 -7.94 0.97
CA GLN A 84 6.23 -7.72 2.20
C GLN A 84 6.09 -6.23 2.51
N LEU A 85 7.20 -5.48 2.50
CA LEU A 85 7.21 -4.04 2.76
C LEU A 85 6.33 -3.30 1.77
N LYS A 86 6.44 -3.61 0.48
CA LYS A 86 5.61 -3.01 -0.57
C LYS A 86 4.13 -3.28 -0.35
N ARG A 87 3.76 -4.53 -0.03
CA ARG A 87 2.36 -4.89 0.24
C ARG A 87 1.80 -4.14 1.45
N GLN A 88 2.54 -4.12 2.55
CA GLN A 88 2.10 -3.40 3.75
C GLN A 88 2.01 -1.88 3.51
N ALA A 89 2.93 -1.31 2.73
CA ALA A 89 2.89 0.10 2.34
C ALA A 89 1.66 0.41 1.48
N GLU A 90 1.31 -0.47 0.54
CA GLU A 90 0.08 -0.39 -0.25
C GLU A 90 -1.16 -0.39 0.65
N GLU A 91 -1.24 -1.33 1.60
CA GLU A 91 -2.36 -1.43 2.54
C GLU A 91 -2.49 -0.17 3.43
N VAL A 92 -1.38 0.38 3.93
CA VAL A 92 -1.38 1.60 4.75
C VAL A 92 -1.79 2.83 3.94
N ALA A 93 -1.27 2.98 2.72
CA ALA A 93 -1.63 4.06 1.82
C ALA A 93 -3.13 4.00 1.47
N ASP A 94 -3.63 2.82 1.10
CA ASP A 94 -5.00 2.62 0.67
C ASP A 94 -6.00 2.81 1.83
N ARG A 95 -5.64 2.43 3.07
CA ARG A 95 -6.51 2.62 4.26
C ARG A 95 -6.68 4.09 4.66
N SER A 96 -5.68 4.92 4.36
CA SER A 96 -5.64 6.34 4.75
C SER A 96 -6.02 7.28 3.60
N ALA A 97 -6.46 6.71 2.48
CA ALA A 97 -6.90 7.39 1.27
C ALA A 97 -8.21 8.17 1.49
N VAL A 98 -8.23 9.45 1.10
CA VAL A 98 -9.42 10.29 1.04
C VAL A 98 -9.92 10.30 -0.41
N PHE A 99 -10.93 9.49 -0.70
CA PHE A 99 -11.44 9.37 -2.06
C PHE A 99 -12.11 10.67 -2.55
N PRO A 100 -11.84 11.11 -3.79
CA PRO A 100 -12.59 12.20 -4.41
C PRO A 100 -14.09 11.88 -4.45
N THR A 101 -14.93 12.90 -4.29
CA THR A 101 -16.39 12.77 -4.37
C THR A 101 -16.81 12.08 -5.66
N GLY A 102 -17.63 11.04 -5.56
CA GLY A 102 -18.18 10.31 -6.70
C GLY A 102 -17.28 9.18 -7.24
N LYS A 103 -16.09 8.97 -6.65
CA LYS A 103 -15.21 7.83 -6.97
C LYS A 103 -15.18 6.81 -5.85
N VAL A 104 -15.02 5.55 -6.22
CA VAL A 104 -14.83 4.43 -5.29
C VAL A 104 -13.59 3.64 -5.69
N TYR A 105 -12.90 3.05 -4.71
CA TYR A 105 -11.71 2.25 -4.99
C TYR A 105 -12.07 0.98 -5.77
N CYS A 106 -11.33 0.68 -6.85
CA CYS A 106 -11.46 -0.59 -7.57
C CYS A 106 -10.42 -1.58 -7.06
N HIS A 107 -10.83 -2.65 -6.38
CA HIS A 107 -9.91 -3.67 -5.87
C HIS A 107 -9.24 -4.47 -6.97
N TRP A 108 -9.89 -4.60 -8.13
CA TRP A 108 -9.33 -5.27 -9.30
C TRP A 108 -8.16 -4.49 -9.91
N CYS A 109 -8.35 -3.20 -10.20
CA CYS A 109 -7.31 -2.34 -10.76
C CYS A 109 -6.33 -1.82 -9.70
N ARG A 110 -6.66 -1.99 -8.41
CA ARG A 110 -5.95 -1.42 -7.26
C ARG A 110 -5.74 0.09 -7.38
N SER A 111 -6.77 0.79 -7.82
CA SER A 111 -6.77 2.23 -8.06
C SER A 111 -8.21 2.77 -8.05
N PHE A 112 -8.38 4.06 -7.84
CA PHE A 112 -9.65 4.78 -8.03
C PHE A 112 -9.62 5.69 -9.29
N GLU A 113 -8.50 5.73 -10.02
CA GLU A 113 -8.35 6.47 -11.28
C GLU A 113 -8.70 5.63 -12.51
N CYS A 114 -9.12 4.37 -12.32
CA CYS A 114 -9.59 3.56 -13.44
C CYS A 114 -11.06 3.84 -13.79
N PRO A 115 -11.50 3.59 -15.03
CA PRO A 115 -12.89 3.77 -15.45
C PRO A 115 -13.94 3.05 -14.60
N HIS A 116 -13.58 1.93 -13.95
CA HIS A 116 -14.49 1.19 -13.07
C HIS A 116 -14.84 1.95 -11.77
N SER A 117 -14.03 2.94 -11.40
CA SER A 117 -14.11 3.65 -10.13
C SER A 117 -15.19 4.72 -10.10
N GLU A 118 -15.83 4.99 -11.24
CA GLU A 118 -16.86 5.99 -11.41
C GLU A 118 -18.03 5.40 -12.22
N PRO A 119 -19.25 5.90 -12.01
CA PRO A 119 -20.38 5.43 -12.79
C PRO A 119 -20.23 5.85 -14.25
N SER A 120 -20.62 4.96 -15.17
CA SER A 120 -20.66 5.27 -16.60
C SER A 120 -21.65 6.38 -16.96
N THR A 121 -22.68 6.57 -16.14
CA THR A 121 -23.65 7.66 -16.31
C THR A 121 -24.01 8.30 -14.97
N PRO A 122 -24.39 9.59 -14.94
CA PRO A 122 -24.80 10.27 -13.69
C PRO A 122 -26.05 9.69 -13.02
N ARG A 123 -26.76 8.75 -13.66
CA ARG A 123 -27.96 8.10 -13.12
C ARG A 123 -27.65 6.86 -12.31
N GLN A 124 -26.41 6.39 -12.34
CA GLN A 124 -26.00 5.19 -11.61
C GLN A 124 -25.48 5.56 -10.23
N ALA A 125 -25.75 4.69 -9.26
CA ALA A 125 -25.24 4.77 -7.91
C ALA A 125 -24.42 3.51 -7.60
N PHE A 126 -23.45 3.66 -6.71
CA PHE A 126 -22.63 2.55 -6.24
C PHE A 126 -23.50 1.56 -5.48
N ALA A 127 -23.46 0.29 -5.89
CA ALA A 127 -24.29 -0.78 -5.32
C ALA A 127 -23.48 -1.85 -4.57
N GLY A 128 -22.16 -1.70 -4.48
CA GLY A 128 -21.26 -2.66 -3.86
C GLY A 128 -20.18 -3.14 -4.82
N TYR A 129 -19.58 -4.27 -4.47
CA TYR A 129 -18.49 -4.88 -5.24
C TYR A 129 -18.91 -6.22 -5.82
N SER A 130 -18.50 -6.47 -7.05
CA SER A 130 -18.60 -7.78 -7.67
C SER A 130 -17.67 -8.79 -6.97
N PRO A 131 -17.83 -10.11 -7.22
CA PRO A 131 -16.93 -11.13 -6.67
C PRO A 131 -15.46 -10.96 -7.08
N THR A 132 -15.19 -10.25 -8.18
CA THR A 132 -13.81 -9.94 -8.64
C THR A 132 -13.26 -8.66 -8.00
N GLY A 133 -14.05 -7.98 -7.16
CA GLY A 133 -13.65 -6.73 -6.51
C GLY A 133 -13.76 -5.50 -7.42
N GLN A 134 -14.50 -5.60 -8.52
CA GLN A 134 -14.85 -4.42 -9.34
C GLN A 134 -16.08 -3.72 -8.74
N PRO A 135 -16.11 -2.37 -8.71
CA PRO A 135 -17.30 -1.64 -8.31
C PRO A 135 -18.49 -1.94 -9.22
N GLU A 136 -19.66 -2.16 -8.63
CA GLU A 136 -20.92 -2.31 -9.35
C GLU A 136 -21.73 -1.02 -9.29
N TRP A 137 -22.16 -0.57 -10.47
CA TRP A 137 -22.92 0.65 -10.67
C TRP A 137 -24.30 0.31 -11.22
N ILE A 138 -25.35 0.59 -10.45
CA ILE A 138 -26.73 0.26 -10.81
C ILE A 138 -27.52 1.56 -10.96
N GLU A 139 -28.45 1.60 -11.91
CA GLU A 139 -29.38 2.72 -12.09
C GLU A 139 -30.11 3.07 -10.78
N LEU A 140 -30.03 4.33 -10.38
CA LEU A 140 -30.65 4.84 -9.15
C LEU A 140 -32.16 4.57 -9.13
N THR A 141 -32.84 4.71 -10.27
CA THR A 141 -34.26 4.40 -10.40
C THR A 141 -34.56 2.94 -10.09
N SER A 142 -33.69 2.01 -10.53
CA SER A 142 -33.84 0.58 -10.23
C SER A 142 -33.69 0.30 -8.73
N ILE A 143 -32.72 0.95 -8.08
CA ILE A 143 -32.53 0.86 -6.64
C ILE A 143 -33.76 1.37 -5.88
N LEU A 144 -34.30 2.53 -6.26
CA LEU A 144 -35.48 3.12 -5.63
C LEU A 144 -36.74 2.27 -5.84
N LEU A 145 -36.92 1.68 -7.03
CA LEU A 145 -38.02 0.75 -7.32
C LEU A 145 -37.94 -0.50 -6.44
N GLN A 146 -36.76 -1.13 -6.33
CA GLN A 146 -36.55 -2.30 -5.49
C GLN A 146 -36.85 -2.02 -4.01
N ARG A 147 -36.50 -0.82 -3.54
CA ARG A 147 -36.77 -0.36 -2.18
C ARG A 147 -38.21 0.15 -1.98
N LYS A 148 -39.01 0.22 -3.04
CA LYS A 148 -40.35 0.83 -3.05
C LYS A 148 -40.34 2.24 -2.45
N ASP A 149 -39.33 3.06 -2.79
CA ASP A 149 -39.21 4.40 -2.24
C ASP A 149 -40.39 5.28 -2.73
N PRO A 150 -41.18 5.88 -1.82
CA PRO A 150 -42.37 6.65 -2.19
C PRO A 150 -42.04 7.93 -2.98
N ARG A 151 -40.77 8.35 -3.01
CA ARG A 151 -40.31 9.57 -3.68
C ARG A 151 -39.90 9.33 -5.12
N ILE A 152 -40.01 8.11 -5.65
CA ILE A 152 -39.50 7.80 -6.98
C ILE A 152 -40.16 8.63 -8.10
N ASP A 153 -41.45 8.94 -7.95
CA ASP A 153 -42.18 9.76 -8.91
C ASP A 153 -41.63 11.19 -9.01
N LEU A 154 -40.89 11.67 -7.99
CA LEU A 154 -40.28 13.00 -7.99
C LEU A 154 -39.16 13.13 -9.04
N LEU A 155 -38.49 12.02 -9.39
CA LEU A 155 -37.41 12.00 -10.39
C LEU A 155 -37.91 12.24 -11.82
N HIS A 156 -39.18 11.96 -12.10
CA HIS A 156 -39.77 12.08 -13.44
C HIS A 156 -40.55 13.38 -13.65
N ARG A 157 -40.59 14.28 -12.64
CA ARG A 157 -41.26 15.57 -12.76
C ARG A 157 -40.46 16.51 -13.66
N ARG A 158 -41.17 17.45 -14.29
CA ARG A 158 -40.59 18.48 -15.18
C ARG A 158 -39.52 19.35 -14.49
N ASN A 159 -39.60 19.47 -13.17
CA ASN A 159 -38.56 20.00 -12.29
C ASN A 159 -38.22 18.93 -11.24
N PRO A 160 -37.22 18.07 -11.49
CA PRO A 160 -36.89 16.98 -10.57
C PRO A 160 -36.34 17.57 -9.26
N ALA A 161 -36.95 17.18 -8.14
CA ALA A 161 -36.49 17.61 -6.82
C ALA A 161 -35.27 16.78 -6.39
N THR A 162 -34.31 17.41 -5.72
CA THR A 162 -33.24 16.70 -5.02
C THR A 162 -33.85 15.83 -3.93
N LEU A 163 -33.57 14.52 -3.98
CA LEU A 163 -33.92 13.58 -2.93
C LEU A 163 -32.90 13.73 -1.79
N THR A 164 -33.13 14.69 -0.90
CA THR A 164 -32.39 14.82 0.37
C THR A 164 -32.92 13.86 1.43
#